data_AF-A0A1E7WFJ4-F1
#
_entry.id   AF-A0A1E7WFJ4-F1
#
_cell.length_a   1.000
_cell.length_b   1.000
_cell.length_c   1.000
_cell.angle_alpha   90.00
_cell.angle_beta   90.00
_cell.angle_gamma   90.00
#
_symmetry.space_group_name_H-M   'P 1'
#
loop_
_entity.id
_entity.type
_entity.pdbx_description
1 polymer ?
#
loop_
_entity_poly.entity_id
_entity_poly.type
_entity_poly.pdbx_seq_one_letter_code
_entity_poly.pdbx_strand_id
1 'polypeptide(L)' 'MREFDAICPPPVREFSAADIKHLRETLKFSQPVFALHLHTSASTVRKWEQGDSHPTGPALKLLNVIADKGLQAII' A
#
# COMPACT_ATOMS: atom_id res chain seq x y z
N MET A 1 16.76 -20.35 -13.99
CA MET A 1 15.78 -19.25 -13.87
C MET A 1 14.64 -19.43 -14.88
N ARG A 2 13.99 -20.62 -14.93
CA ARG A 2 12.92 -20.95 -15.90
C ARG A 2 11.52 -21.04 -15.26
N GLU A 3 11.44 -20.95 -13.93
CA GLU A 3 10.18 -21.09 -13.18
C GLU A 3 9.42 -19.77 -13.02
N PHE A 4 10.03 -18.62 -13.35
CA PHE A 4 9.41 -17.30 -13.21
C PHE A 4 8.85 -16.74 -14.52
N ASP A 5 9.24 -17.29 -15.67
CA ASP A 5 8.83 -16.77 -16.99
C ASP A 5 7.32 -16.91 -17.27
N ALA A 6 6.65 -17.82 -16.56
CA ALA A 6 5.21 -18.03 -16.66
C ALA A 6 4.40 -17.36 -15.52
N ILE A 7 5.07 -16.73 -14.54
CA ILE A 7 4.39 -16.08 -13.42
C ILE A 7 4.07 -14.64 -13.82
N CYS A 8 2.94 -14.44 -14.49
CA CYS A 8 2.38 -13.11 -14.64
C CYS A 8 1.84 -12.65 -13.28
N PRO A 9 2.44 -11.63 -12.63
CA PRO A 9 1.87 -11.11 -11.40
C PRO A 9 0.47 -10.53 -11.70
N PRO A 10 -0.49 -10.70 -10.79
CA PRO A 10 -1.80 -10.09 -10.96
C PRO A 10 -1.65 -8.56 -11.10
N PRO A 11 -2.54 -7.92 -11.88
CA PRO A 11 -2.50 -6.48 -12.07
C PRO A 11 -2.56 -5.77 -10.73
N VAL A 12 -1.82 -4.68 -10.62
CA VAL A 12 -1.78 -3.84 -9.43
C VAL A 12 -2.93 -2.85 -9.54
N ARG A 13 -3.86 -2.85 -8.58
CA ARG A 13 -4.96 -1.87 -8.56
C ARG A 13 -4.42 -0.51 -8.12
N GLU A 14 -4.91 0.53 -8.78
CA GLU A 14 -4.74 1.92 -8.32
C GLU A 14 -5.51 2.14 -7.02
N PHE A 15 -5.05 3.08 -6.21
CA PHE A 15 -5.70 3.47 -4.96
C PHE A 15 -6.04 4.96 -5.01
N SER A 16 -7.30 5.30 -4.76
CA SER A 16 -7.70 6.68 -4.50
C SER A 16 -7.27 7.11 -3.09
N ALA A 17 -7.25 8.42 -2.85
CA ALA A 17 -6.99 8.98 -1.52
C ALA A 17 -7.93 8.39 -0.44
N ALA A 18 -9.20 8.17 -0.78
CA ALA A 18 -10.19 7.56 0.10
C ALA A 18 -9.88 6.09 0.39
N ASP A 19 -9.43 5.32 -0.61
CA ASP A 19 -9.09 3.90 -0.43
C ASP A 19 -7.92 3.72 0.53
N ILE A 20 -6.89 4.59 0.43
CA ILE A 20 -5.71 4.55 1.30
C ILE A 20 -6.10 4.85 2.75
N LYS A 21 -6.92 5.89 2.94
CA LYS A 21 -7.44 6.26 4.25
C LYS A 21 -8.28 5.13 4.85
N HIS A 22 -9.17 4.55 4.06
CA HIS A 22 -10.04 3.44 4.50
C HIS A 22 -9.24 2.20 4.88
N LEU A 23 -8.22 1.84 4.09
CA LEU A 23 -7.32 0.72 4.39
C LEU A 23 -6.61 0.94 5.74
N ARG A 24 -6.03 2.13 5.94
CA ARG A 24 -5.36 2.48 7.21
C ARG A 24 -6.32 2.38 8.40
N GLU A 25 -7.53 2.91 8.26
CA GLU A 25 -8.53 2.93 9.34
C GLU A 25 -9.06 1.53 9.66
N THR A 26 -9.20 0.67 8.66
CA THR A 26 -9.58 -0.75 8.84
C THR A 26 -8.53 -1.51 9.65
N LEU A 27 -7.24 -1.17 9.45
CA LEU A 27 -6.13 -1.69 10.25
C LEU A 27 -6.03 -1.06 11.65
N LYS A 28 -6.87 -0.07 11.97
CA LYS A 28 -6.87 0.71 13.21
C LYS A 28 -5.55 1.45 13.46
N PHE A 29 -4.89 1.90 12.39
CA PHE A 29 -3.60 2.58 12.47
C PHE A 29 -3.73 4.10 12.38
N SER A 30 -2.85 4.80 13.10
CA SER A 30 -2.59 6.22 12.86
C SER A 30 -1.74 6.40 11.60
N GLN A 31 -1.73 7.60 11.01
CA GLN A 31 -0.91 7.89 9.83
C GLN A 31 0.59 7.58 10.06
N PRO A 32 1.22 7.94 11.20
CA PRO A 32 2.62 7.58 11.45
C PRO A 32 2.86 6.07 11.59
N VAL A 33 1.96 5.33 12.24
CA VAL A 33 2.10 3.88 12.39
C VAL A 33 1.96 3.19 11.03
N PHE A 34 1.02 3.64 10.20
CA PHE A 34 0.87 3.11 8.84
C PHE A 34 2.10 3.40 7.97
N ALA A 35 2.63 4.62 8.06
CA ALA A 35 3.85 5.02 7.35
C ALA A 35 5.07 4.15 7.73
N LEU A 36 5.20 3.81 9.02
CA LEU A 36 6.27 2.92 9.51
C LEU A 36 6.24 1.56 8.81
N HIS A 37 5.07 0.94 8.67
CA HIS A 37 4.92 -0.37 8.02
C HIS A 37 5.13 -0.30 6.50
N LEU A 38 4.84 0.84 5.88
CA LEU A 38 5.06 1.08 4.45
C LEU A 38 6.50 1.55 4.13
N HIS A 39 7.36 1.69 5.15
CA HIS A 39 8.70 2.27 5.03
C HIS A 39 8.70 3.64 4.31
N THR A 40 7.77 4.51 4.71
CA THR A 40 7.64 5.88 4.19
C THR A 40 7.41 6.87 5.34
N SER A 41 7.32 8.15 5.04
CA SER A 41 7.04 9.18 6.04
C SER A 41 5.53 9.38 6.25
N ALA A 42 5.16 9.83 7.46
CA ALA A 42 3.77 10.22 7.76
C ALA A 42 3.29 11.35 6.83
N SER A 43 4.18 12.25 6.40
CA SER A 43 3.87 13.31 5.44
C SER A 43 3.53 12.76 4.05
N THR A 44 4.18 11.69 3.61
CA THR A 44 3.85 11.00 2.36
C THR A 44 2.47 10.34 2.44
N VAL A 45 2.20 9.59 3.51
CA VAL A 45 0.86 9.00 3.75
C VAL A 45 -0.23 10.08 3.76
N ARG A 46 0.03 11.20 4.44
CA ARG A 46 -0.91 12.32 4.46
C ARG A 46 -1.18 12.88 3.06
N LYS A 47 -0.15 13.11 2.25
CA LYS A 47 -0.32 13.59 0.86
C LYS A 47 -1.11 12.60 0.00
N TRP A 48 -0.88 11.31 0.18
CA TRP A 48 -1.67 10.27 -0.48
C TRP A 48 -3.14 10.31 -0.07
N GLU A 49 -3.42 10.40 1.23
CA GLU A 49 -4.80 10.49 1.75
C GLU A 49 -5.50 11.82 1.43
N GLN A 50 -4.76 12.84 0.98
CA GLN A 50 -5.28 14.12 0.53
C GLN A 50 -5.41 14.21 -1.00
N GLY A 51 -4.79 13.30 -1.75
CA GLY A 51 -4.73 13.32 -3.21
C GLY A 51 -3.65 14.24 -3.79
N ASP A 52 -2.79 14.82 -2.96
CA ASP A 52 -1.69 15.70 -3.39
C ASP A 52 -0.57 14.94 -4.12
N SER A 53 -0.43 13.64 -3.80
CA SER A 53 0.43 12.71 -4.51
C SER A 53 -0.19 11.31 -4.48
N HIS A 54 0.37 10.38 -5.26
CA HIS A 54 -0.14 9.01 -5.35
C HIS A 54 1.00 8.00 -5.14
N PRO A 55 0.72 6.84 -4.50
CA PRO A 55 1.70 5.77 -4.42
C PRO A 55 1.96 5.19 -5.80
N THR A 56 3.22 4.89 -6.11
CA THR A 56 3.62 4.28 -7.38
C THR A 56 4.59 3.13 -7.13
N GLY A 57 4.77 2.27 -8.14
CA GLY A 57 5.77 1.21 -8.12
C GLY A 57 5.66 0.31 -6.88
N PRO A 58 6.75 0.11 -6.11
CA PRO A 58 6.75 -0.78 -4.93
C PRO A 58 5.74 -0.39 -3.85
N ALA A 59 5.53 0.90 -3.60
CA ALA A 59 4.58 1.35 -2.59
C ALA A 59 3.13 0.97 -2.97
N LEU A 60 2.77 1.15 -4.23
CA LEU A 60 1.46 0.75 -4.75
C LEU A 60 1.28 -0.77 -4.68
N LYS A 61 2.33 -1.53 -5.02
CA LYS A 61 2.30 -3.00 -4.89
C LYS A 61 2.12 -3.44 -3.43
N LEU A 62 2.79 -2.77 -2.49
CA LEU A 62 2.68 -3.08 -1.06
C LEU A 62 1.29 -2.80 -0.51
N LEU A 63 0.67 -1.67 -0.90
CA LEU A 63 -0.72 -1.37 -0.56
C LEU A 63 -1.69 -2.44 -1.07
N ASN A 64 -1.48 -2.93 -2.29
CA ASN A 64 -2.25 -4.05 -2.83
C ASN A 64 -2.09 -5.31 -1.98
N VAL A 65 -0.85 -5.68 -1.64
CA VAL A 65 -0.57 -6.87 -0.81
C VAL A 65 -1.25 -6.77 0.55
N ILE A 66 -1.14 -5.64 1.23
CA ILE A 66 -1.77 -5.42 2.54
C ILE A 66 -3.30 -5.47 2.42
N ALA A 67 -3.87 -4.88 1.39
CA ALA A 67 -5.31 -4.84 1.24
C ALA A 67 -5.91 -6.20 0.82
N ASP A 68 -5.15 -7.06 0.12
CA ASP A 68 -5.61 -8.39 -0.30
C ASP A 68 -5.36 -9.47 0.75
N LYS A 69 -4.24 -9.38 1.47
CA LYS A 69 -3.75 -10.43 2.36
C LYS A 69 -3.70 -10.02 3.83
N GLY A 70 -4.00 -8.77 4.14
CA GLY A 70 -3.85 -8.19 5.47
C GLY A 70 -2.39 -7.86 5.81
N LEU A 71 -2.20 -7.23 6.97
CA LEU A 71 -0.88 -6.79 7.45
C LEU A 71 0.10 -7.94 7.70
N GLN A 72 -0.40 -9.15 8.01
CA GLN A 72 0.43 -10.34 8.26
C GLN A 72 1.28 -10.76 7.04
N ALA A 73 0.97 -10.27 5.84
CA ALA A 73 1.78 -10.54 4.66
C ALA A 73 3.12 -9.80 4.64
N ILE A 74 3.35 -8.85 5.57
CA ILE A 74 4.53 -7.97 5.58
C ILE A 74 5.18 -7.86 6.98
N ILE A 75 4.76 -8.68 7.94
CA ILE A 75 5.34 -8.80 9.29
C ILE A 75 6.21 -10.05 9.34
#